data_AF-A0A528ICA2-F1
#
_entry.id   AF-A0A528ICA2-F1
#
_cell.length_a   1.000
_cell.length_b   1.000
_cell.length_c   1.000
_cell.angle_alpha   90.00
_cell.angle_beta   90.00
_cell.angle_gamma   90.00
#
_symmetry.space_group_name_H-M   'P 1'
#
loop_
_entity.id
_entity.type
_entity.pdbx_description
1 polymer ?
#
loop_
_entity_poly.entity_id
_entity_poly.type
_entity_poly.pdbx_seq_one_letter_code
_entity_poly.pdbx_strand_id
1 'polypeptide(L)'
;LRIPPERVRIVSPFIGGGFGSKLIAHADTILAALAAQVLQRPVKMALTRQQMFANAGHRAEMIQQVRLGADTDGRLTGIAHDVWAATSSFEEYCEQTAVFARSLYAAPNHATRHRLVPLDINRGEWMRSPGEAPGMLAFECAMDELAERLGLDPIELRIRNEPAQDPERGVPFSTRNLVTCMEEGARRFGWQRRNPTPGSTREGRKLIGYGMAAAIRPNYIGAATARVAVDRDGRVTARLDMTDIGTGTYTILT
;
A
#
# COMPACT_ATOMS: atom_id res chain seq x y z
N LEU A 1 -23.55 -15.59 -12.89
CA LEU A 1 -24.28 -16.88 -12.75
C LEU A 1 -25.78 -16.72 -12.52
N ARG A 2 -26.28 -15.61 -11.94
CA ARG A 2 -27.73 -15.37 -11.69
C ARG A 2 -28.41 -16.51 -10.92
N ILE A 3 -27.69 -17.10 -9.96
CA ILE A 3 -28.21 -18.11 -9.03
C ILE A 3 -28.11 -17.57 -7.60
N PRO A 4 -28.92 -18.09 -6.66
CA PRO A 4 -28.82 -17.71 -5.26
C PRO A 4 -27.40 -17.92 -4.69
N PRO A 5 -26.82 -16.95 -3.94
CA PRO A 5 -25.47 -17.04 -3.41
C PRO A 5 -25.19 -18.30 -2.57
N GLU A 6 -26.18 -18.79 -1.82
CA GLU A 6 -26.10 -20.00 -1.01
C GLU A 6 -25.88 -21.27 -1.84
N ARG A 7 -26.10 -21.21 -3.16
CA ARG A 7 -25.80 -22.28 -4.11
C ARG A 7 -24.37 -22.22 -4.66
N VAL A 8 -23.57 -21.24 -4.22
CA VAL A 8 -22.16 -21.08 -4.61
C VAL A 8 -21.28 -21.35 -3.38
N ARG A 9 -20.37 -22.31 -3.51
CA ARG A 9 -19.35 -22.58 -2.49
C ARG A 9 -17.97 -22.23 -3.04
N ILE A 10 -17.28 -21.29 -2.37
CA ILE A 10 -15.89 -20.95 -2.67
C ILE A 10 -14.99 -21.77 -1.74
N VAL A 11 -13.96 -22.40 -2.31
CA VAL A 11 -12.98 -23.21 -1.57
C VAL A 11 -11.59 -22.70 -1.89
N SER A 12 -10.96 -22.00 -0.94
CA SER A 12 -9.63 -21.40 -1.11
C SER A 12 -8.77 -21.56 0.15
N PRO A 13 -8.45 -22.81 0.55
CA PRO A 13 -7.71 -23.08 1.79
C PRO A 13 -6.25 -22.61 1.73
N PHE A 14 -5.65 -22.62 0.53
CA PHE A 14 -4.25 -22.23 0.33
C PHE A 14 -4.14 -21.35 -0.91
N ILE A 15 -3.43 -20.23 -0.78
CA ILE A 15 -3.20 -19.29 -1.86
C ILE A 15 -1.70 -18.98 -1.91
N GLY A 16 -1.07 -19.23 -3.07
CA GLY A 16 0.35 -18.92 -3.29
C GLY A 16 0.64 -17.42 -3.47
N GLY A 17 0.24 -16.58 -2.52
CA GLY A 17 0.38 -15.13 -2.55
C GLY A 17 -0.72 -14.42 -3.34
N GLY A 18 -1.21 -13.30 -2.81
CA GLY A 18 -2.20 -12.45 -3.46
C GLY A 18 -1.66 -11.06 -3.80
N PHE A 19 -1.07 -10.39 -2.82
CA PHE A 19 -0.50 -9.04 -2.95
C PHE A 19 -1.46 -8.00 -3.56
N GLY A 20 -2.78 -8.22 -3.42
CA GLY A 20 -3.86 -7.38 -3.97
C GLY A 20 -4.53 -7.96 -5.23
N SER A 21 -3.81 -8.71 -6.06
CA SER A 21 -4.30 -9.25 -7.34
C SER A 21 -5.36 -10.37 -7.24
N LYS A 22 -5.66 -10.84 -6.02
CA LYS A 22 -6.61 -11.95 -5.75
C LYS A 22 -7.68 -11.56 -4.72
N LEU A 23 -7.97 -10.25 -4.60
CA LEU A 23 -9.01 -9.75 -3.70
C LEU A 23 -10.42 -9.96 -4.26
N ILE A 24 -10.55 -10.10 -5.58
CA ILE A 24 -11.81 -10.29 -6.29
C ILE A 24 -11.71 -11.47 -7.26
N ALA A 25 -12.86 -11.97 -7.70
CA ALA A 25 -12.93 -12.92 -8.80
C ALA A 25 -12.73 -12.20 -10.13
N HIS A 26 -11.88 -12.76 -10.99
CA HIS A 26 -11.58 -12.25 -12.33
C HIS A 26 -12.44 -12.95 -13.39
N ALA A 27 -12.38 -12.43 -14.63
CA ALA A 27 -13.16 -12.93 -15.75
C ALA A 27 -12.94 -14.43 -16.00
N ASP A 28 -11.71 -14.94 -15.82
CA ASP A 28 -11.36 -16.35 -15.95
C ASP A 28 -12.17 -17.27 -15.02
N THR A 29 -12.35 -16.85 -13.76
CA THR A 29 -13.13 -17.58 -12.76
C THR A 29 -14.62 -17.61 -13.14
N ILE A 30 -15.15 -16.49 -13.64
CA ILE A 30 -16.55 -16.40 -14.08
C ILE A 30 -16.78 -17.23 -15.35
N LEU A 31 -15.86 -17.17 -16.31
CA LEU A 31 -15.91 -17.95 -17.55
C LEU A 31 -15.83 -19.45 -17.29
N ALA A 32 -14.96 -19.89 -16.36
CA ALA A 32 -14.88 -21.29 -15.96
C ALA A 32 -16.20 -21.78 -15.34
N ALA A 33 -16.84 -20.97 -14.49
CA ALA A 33 -18.12 -21.30 -13.88
C ALA A 33 -19.26 -21.38 -14.92
N LEU A 34 -19.32 -20.44 -15.87
CA LEU A 34 -20.30 -20.47 -16.97
C LEU A 34 -20.08 -21.68 -17.89
N ALA A 35 -18.83 -21.98 -18.24
CA ALA A 35 -18.49 -23.16 -19.04
C ALA A 35 -18.91 -24.45 -18.33
N ALA A 36 -18.68 -24.57 -17.02
CA ALA A 36 -19.11 -25.71 -16.23
C ALA A 36 -20.64 -25.88 -16.22
N GLN A 37 -21.40 -24.77 -16.19
CA GLN A 37 -22.87 -24.80 -16.30
C GLN A 37 -23.35 -25.26 -17.68
N VAL A 38 -22.72 -24.81 -18.76
CA VAL A 38 -23.12 -25.23 -20.12
C VAL A 38 -22.75 -26.69 -20.38
N LEU A 39 -21.54 -27.09 -20.00
CA LEU A 39 -21.00 -28.42 -20.28
C LEU A 39 -21.48 -29.48 -19.30
N GLN A 40 -22.05 -29.08 -18.15
CA GLN A 40 -22.42 -29.98 -17.04
C GLN A 40 -21.24 -30.84 -16.58
N ARG A 41 -20.03 -30.29 -16.60
CA ARG A 41 -18.78 -30.97 -16.24
C ARG A 41 -17.84 -30.05 -15.46
N PRO A 42 -16.96 -30.59 -14.60
CA PRO A 42 -15.91 -29.78 -13.99
C PRO A 42 -15.01 -29.13 -15.03
N VAL A 43 -14.76 -27.83 -14.89
CA VAL A 43 -13.88 -27.05 -15.76
C VAL A 43 -12.74 -26.49 -14.91
N LYS A 44 -11.50 -26.70 -15.38
CA LYS A 44 -10.30 -26.09 -14.80
C LYS A 44 -9.79 -25.04 -15.77
N MET A 45 -9.64 -23.81 -15.28
CA MET A 45 -8.98 -22.72 -16.00
C MET A 45 -7.75 -22.29 -15.21
N ALA A 46 -6.63 -22.16 -15.91
CA ALA A 46 -5.39 -21.65 -15.34
C ALA A 46 -4.79 -20.68 -16.35
N LEU A 47 -4.71 -19.40 -15.97
CA LEU A 47 -4.03 -18.40 -16.79
C LEU A 47 -2.55 -18.75 -16.91
N THR A 48 -2.04 -18.70 -18.13
CA THR A 48 -0.59 -18.67 -18.36
C THR A 48 -0.01 -17.37 -17.79
N ARG A 49 1.29 -17.36 -17.48
CA ARG A 49 1.95 -16.16 -16.96
C ARG A 49 1.76 -14.94 -17.88
N GLN A 50 1.83 -15.16 -19.20
CA GLN A 50 1.65 -14.13 -20.22
C GLN A 50 0.22 -13.57 -20.19
N GLN A 51 -0.79 -14.45 -20.10
CA GLN A 51 -2.19 -14.04 -20.00
C GLN A 51 -2.47 -13.20 -18.74
N MET A 52 -1.75 -13.43 -17.64
CA MET A 52 -1.98 -12.67 -16.41
C MET A 52 -1.76 -11.15 -16.57
N PHE A 53 -0.81 -10.71 -17.40
CA PHE A 53 -0.54 -9.28 -17.58
C PHE A 53 -1.72 -8.51 -18.20
N ALA A 54 -2.53 -9.20 -19.02
CA ALA A 54 -3.69 -8.60 -19.67
C ALA A 54 -5.01 -8.89 -18.91
N ASN A 55 -5.10 -10.02 -18.21
CA ASN A 55 -6.37 -10.52 -17.64
C ASN A 55 -6.48 -10.41 -16.12
N ALA A 56 -5.39 -10.15 -15.41
CA ALA A 56 -5.42 -9.77 -14.01
C ALA A 56 -5.15 -8.26 -13.90
N GLY A 57 -5.59 -7.64 -12.81
CA GLY A 57 -5.29 -6.24 -12.60
C GLY A 57 -3.82 -5.96 -12.27
N HIS A 58 -3.44 -4.72 -12.49
CA HIS A 58 -2.10 -4.18 -12.25
C HIS A 58 -2.22 -2.88 -11.47
N ARG A 59 -1.13 -2.45 -10.82
CA ARG A 59 -1.09 -1.12 -10.22
C ARG A 59 -1.19 -0.07 -11.34
N ALA A 60 -2.07 0.91 -11.17
CA ALA A 60 -2.27 1.95 -12.18
C ALA A 60 -0.96 2.73 -12.43
N GLU A 61 -0.69 3.06 -13.68
CA GLU A 61 0.34 4.03 -14.01
C GLU A 61 -0.11 5.42 -13.54
N MET A 62 0.84 6.22 -13.02
CA MET A 62 0.51 7.54 -12.49
C MET A 62 1.64 8.55 -12.70
N ILE A 63 1.23 9.80 -12.92
CA ILE A 63 2.08 10.98 -12.87
C ILE A 63 1.74 11.73 -11.59
N GLN A 64 2.75 12.12 -10.83
CA GLN A 64 2.59 12.78 -9.55
C GLN A 64 3.33 14.10 -9.55
N GLN A 65 2.69 15.14 -9.02
CA GLN A 65 3.31 16.42 -8.75
C GLN A 65 3.17 16.72 -7.25
N VAL A 66 4.31 16.80 -6.57
CA VAL A 66 4.40 17.16 -5.16
C VAL A 66 4.93 18.58 -5.04
N ARG A 67 4.31 19.40 -4.19
CA ARG A 67 4.75 20.74 -3.83
C ARG A 67 4.74 20.87 -2.32
N LEU A 68 5.87 21.26 -1.75
CA LEU A 68 6.06 21.47 -0.32
C LEU A 68 6.40 22.94 -0.10
N GLY A 69 5.63 23.62 0.74
CA GLY A 69 5.99 24.92 1.30
C GLY A 69 6.57 24.72 2.69
N ALA A 70 7.68 25.37 3.01
CA ALA A 70 8.30 25.33 4.32
C ALA A 70 8.91 26.69 4.69
N ASP A 71 9.05 26.95 5.99
CA ASP A 71 9.87 28.05 6.48
C ASP A 71 11.37 27.69 6.48
N THR A 72 12.22 28.64 6.86
CA THR A 72 13.68 28.45 6.93
C THR A 72 14.11 27.45 8.00
N ASP A 73 13.26 27.21 9.00
CA ASP A 73 13.47 26.20 10.04
C ASP A 73 13.00 24.81 9.59
N GLY A 74 12.52 24.67 8.35
CA GLY A 74 12.07 23.40 7.80
C GLY A 74 10.72 22.93 8.31
N ARG A 75 9.90 23.79 8.92
CA ARG A 75 8.51 23.46 9.23
C ARG A 75 7.64 23.67 8.01
N LEU A 76 6.84 22.65 7.67
CA LEU A 76 5.95 22.68 6.52
C LEU A 76 4.79 23.65 6.77
N THR A 77 4.62 24.59 5.84
CA THR A 77 3.52 25.55 5.81
C THR A 77 2.41 25.12 4.86
N GLY A 78 2.71 24.22 3.92
CA GLY A 78 1.71 23.65 3.02
C GLY A 78 2.19 22.41 2.28
N ILE A 79 1.27 21.48 2.06
CA ILE A 79 1.48 20.25 1.30
C ILE A 79 0.48 20.22 0.15
N ALA A 80 0.96 20.10 -1.09
CA ALA A 80 0.11 19.80 -2.22
C ALA A 80 0.60 18.57 -2.99
N HIS A 81 -0.32 17.66 -3.32
CA HIS A 81 -0.02 16.42 -4.04
C HIS A 81 -1.12 16.16 -5.09
N ASP A 82 -0.79 16.47 -6.34
CA ASP A 82 -1.63 16.24 -7.51
C ASP A 82 -1.22 14.94 -8.19
N VAL A 83 -2.20 14.10 -8.51
CA VAL A 83 -2.01 12.80 -9.14
C VAL A 83 -2.88 12.70 -10.37
N TRP A 84 -2.29 12.29 -11.49
CA TRP A 84 -2.99 11.81 -12.67
C TRP A 84 -2.78 10.31 -12.73
N ALA A 85 -3.86 9.53 -12.65
CA ALA A 85 -3.81 8.08 -12.65
C ALA A 85 -4.54 7.52 -13.87
N ALA A 86 -3.91 6.55 -14.53
CA ALA A 86 -4.53 5.81 -15.61
C ALA A 86 -5.69 4.96 -15.07
N THR A 87 -6.81 4.97 -15.79
CA THR A 87 -7.94 4.05 -15.55
C THR A 87 -8.41 3.47 -16.87
N SER A 88 -9.15 2.36 -16.83
CA SER A 88 -9.79 1.85 -18.03
C SER A 88 -10.94 2.76 -18.49
N SER A 89 -11.23 2.75 -19.79
CA SER A 89 -12.36 3.48 -20.39
C SER A 89 -13.73 2.90 -20.04
N PHE A 90 -13.79 1.68 -19.47
CA PHE A 90 -15.04 0.96 -19.19
C PHE A 90 -15.34 0.73 -17.70
N GLU A 91 -14.34 0.80 -16.82
CA GLU A 91 -14.49 0.70 -15.37
C GLU A 91 -13.48 1.64 -14.67
N GLU A 92 -13.99 2.57 -13.89
CA GLU A 92 -13.16 3.51 -13.14
C GLU A 92 -12.47 2.84 -11.95
N TYR A 93 -11.16 3.03 -11.84
CA TYR A 93 -10.38 2.69 -10.66
C TYR A 93 -9.51 3.88 -10.26
N CYS A 94 -9.67 4.36 -9.02
CA CYS A 94 -8.86 5.44 -8.47
C CYS A 94 -7.96 4.92 -7.35
N GLU A 95 -6.67 4.81 -7.64
CA GLU A 95 -5.67 4.52 -6.63
C GLU A 95 -5.48 5.76 -5.73
N GLN A 96 -5.65 5.58 -4.41
CA GLN A 96 -5.68 6.68 -3.42
C GLN A 96 -4.28 7.21 -3.07
N THR A 97 -3.47 7.49 -4.10
CA THR A 97 -2.04 7.81 -4.03
C THR A 97 -1.67 8.98 -3.13
N ALA A 98 -2.39 10.11 -3.16
CA ALA A 98 -2.05 11.29 -2.36
C ALA A 98 -2.65 11.31 -0.94
N VAL A 99 -3.45 10.32 -0.54
CA VAL A 99 -4.24 10.41 0.70
C VAL A 99 -3.36 10.34 1.96
N PHE A 100 -2.30 9.54 1.95
CA PHE A 100 -1.40 9.41 3.11
C PHE A 100 -0.73 10.75 3.48
N ALA A 101 -0.50 11.64 2.51
CA ALA A 101 0.15 12.93 2.71
C ALA A 101 -0.66 13.88 3.60
N ARG A 102 -1.95 13.59 3.80
CA ARG A 102 -2.82 14.34 4.70
C ARG A 102 -2.59 14.00 6.18
N SER A 103 -1.95 12.86 6.48
CA SER A 103 -1.75 12.40 7.86
C SER A 103 -0.29 12.14 8.23
N LEU A 104 0.64 12.12 7.26
CA LEU A 104 2.04 11.77 7.52
C LEU A 104 2.78 12.84 8.33
N TYR A 105 2.67 14.11 7.92
CA TYR A 105 3.38 15.24 8.52
C TYR A 105 2.45 16.41 8.85
N ALA A 106 2.86 17.22 9.82
CA ALA A 106 2.17 18.45 10.19
C ALA A 106 2.35 19.50 9.08
N ALA A 107 1.24 20.02 8.57
CA ALA A 107 1.20 21.28 7.84
C ALA A 107 -0.17 21.94 8.05
N PRO A 108 -0.26 23.28 8.14
CA PRO A 108 -1.53 23.96 8.33
C PRO A 108 -2.41 23.95 7.05
N ASN A 109 -1.83 23.69 5.89
CA ASN A 109 -2.53 23.73 4.60
C ASN A 109 -2.28 22.46 3.79
N HIS A 110 -3.34 21.78 3.37
CA HIS A 110 -3.24 20.57 2.54
C HIS A 110 -4.11 20.70 1.27
N ALA A 111 -3.57 20.26 0.13
CA ALA A 111 -4.31 20.14 -1.12
C ALA A 111 -3.93 18.84 -1.82
N THR A 112 -4.86 17.89 -1.89
CA THR A 112 -4.62 16.62 -2.60
C THR A 112 -5.67 16.44 -3.69
N ARG A 113 -5.26 15.98 -4.86
CA ARG A 113 -6.14 15.81 -6.01
C ARG A 113 -5.78 14.56 -6.80
N HIS A 114 -6.81 13.84 -7.24
CA HIS A 114 -6.69 12.71 -8.15
C HIS A 114 -7.50 13.01 -9.40
N ARG A 115 -6.88 12.87 -10.57
CA ARG A 115 -7.51 13.00 -11.88
C ARG A 115 -7.36 11.68 -12.59
N LEU A 116 -8.48 11.07 -12.96
CA LEU A 116 -8.47 9.83 -13.71
C LEU A 116 -8.37 10.13 -15.19
N VAL A 117 -7.47 9.42 -15.88
CA VAL A 117 -7.29 9.51 -17.32
C VAL A 117 -7.79 8.19 -17.91
N PRO A 118 -8.97 8.18 -18.57
CA PRO A 118 -9.49 6.97 -19.20
C PRO A 118 -8.63 6.60 -20.42
N LEU A 119 -8.16 5.36 -20.46
CA LEU A 119 -7.32 4.79 -21.51
C LEU A 119 -7.86 3.42 -21.94
N ASP A 120 -7.45 2.98 -23.13
CA ASP A 120 -7.77 1.64 -23.67
C ASP A 120 -6.85 0.55 -23.10
N ILE A 121 -6.83 0.46 -21.77
CA ILE A 121 -6.09 -0.52 -20.99
C ILE A 121 -7.05 -1.25 -20.04
N ASN A 122 -6.63 -2.38 -19.49
CA ASN A 122 -7.42 -3.04 -18.45
C ASN A 122 -7.48 -2.18 -17.17
N ARG A 123 -8.47 -2.39 -16.31
CA ARG A 123 -8.60 -1.63 -15.06
C ARG A 123 -7.36 -1.81 -14.18
N GLY A 124 -7.04 -0.74 -13.45
CA GLY A 124 -6.12 -0.84 -12.33
C GLY A 124 -6.73 -1.69 -11.21
N GLU A 125 -5.87 -2.31 -10.42
CA GLU A 125 -6.23 -3.04 -9.22
C GLU A 125 -5.18 -2.90 -8.13
N TRP A 126 -5.54 -3.40 -6.95
CA TRP A 126 -4.67 -3.38 -5.78
C TRP A 126 -3.38 -4.15 -6.03
N MET A 127 -2.28 -3.47 -5.75
CA MET A 127 -0.99 -4.07 -5.44
C MET A 127 -0.61 -3.65 -4.02
N ARG A 128 0.16 -4.47 -3.29
CA ARG A 128 0.47 -4.27 -1.86
C ARG A 128 0.80 -2.81 -1.51
N SER A 129 0.11 -2.27 -0.52
CA SER A 129 0.07 -0.82 -0.21
C SER A 129 -0.54 0.01 -1.36
N PRO A 130 -1.84 -0.13 -1.63
CA PRO A 130 -2.53 0.61 -2.68
C PRO A 130 -2.56 2.10 -2.35
N GLY A 131 -2.03 2.94 -3.24
CA GLY A 131 -1.86 4.37 -3.03
C GLY A 131 -0.56 4.73 -2.32
N GLU A 132 -0.29 4.19 -1.13
CA GLU A 132 0.83 4.70 -0.33
C GLU A 132 2.20 4.30 -0.88
N ALA A 133 2.36 3.08 -1.44
CA ALA A 133 3.65 2.69 -2.01
C ALA A 133 4.13 3.65 -3.13
N PRO A 134 3.34 3.90 -4.19
CA PRO A 134 3.76 4.84 -5.23
C PRO A 134 3.72 6.29 -4.75
N GLY A 135 2.79 6.64 -3.86
CA GLY A 135 2.62 8.00 -3.37
C GLY A 135 3.78 8.47 -2.50
N MET A 136 4.17 7.64 -1.53
CA MET A 136 5.27 7.95 -0.62
C MET A 136 6.61 8.02 -1.33
N LEU A 137 6.82 7.26 -2.40
CA LEU A 137 8.05 7.37 -3.18
C LEU A 137 8.26 8.80 -3.66
N ALA A 138 7.27 9.37 -4.38
CA ALA A 138 7.37 10.73 -4.90
C ALA A 138 7.44 11.78 -3.78
N PHE A 139 6.65 11.58 -2.73
CA PHE A 139 6.56 12.52 -1.61
C PHE A 139 7.84 12.54 -0.75
N GLU A 140 8.40 11.38 -0.42
CA GLU A 140 9.62 11.29 0.39
C GLU A 140 10.87 11.71 -0.39
N CYS A 141 10.88 11.55 -1.72
CA CYS A 141 11.88 12.19 -2.58
C CYS A 141 11.80 13.73 -2.47
N ALA A 142 10.58 14.30 -2.53
CA ALA A 142 10.40 15.75 -2.38
C ALA A 142 10.82 16.25 -0.98
N MET A 143 10.61 15.44 0.07
CA MET A 143 11.11 15.73 1.43
C MET A 143 12.65 15.74 1.47
N ASP A 144 13.32 14.82 0.76
CA ASP A 144 14.79 14.79 0.70
C ASP A 144 15.36 15.99 -0.08
N GLU A 145 14.73 16.36 -1.21
CA GLU A 145 15.08 17.58 -1.94
C GLU A 145 14.88 18.84 -1.09
N LEU A 146 13.82 18.90 -0.28
CA LEU A 146 13.59 20.00 0.65
C LEU A 146 14.69 20.06 1.72
N ALA A 147 15.08 18.91 2.28
CA ALA A 147 16.16 18.83 3.26
C ALA A 147 17.48 19.34 2.68
N GLU A 148 17.81 18.95 1.44
CA GLU A 148 19.00 19.43 0.73
C GLU A 148 18.98 20.95 0.54
N ARG A 149 17.86 21.51 0.07
CA ARG A 149 17.73 22.97 -0.14
C ARG A 149 17.86 23.78 1.14
N LEU A 150 17.43 23.22 2.27
CA LEU A 150 17.51 23.86 3.59
C LEU A 150 18.82 23.56 4.32
N GLY A 151 19.66 22.67 3.79
CA GLY A 151 20.88 22.21 4.47
C GLY A 151 20.58 21.46 5.78
N LEU A 152 19.42 20.81 5.88
CA LEU A 152 19.00 20.05 7.06
C LEU A 152 19.30 18.56 6.90
N ASP A 153 19.53 17.88 8.01
CA ASP A 153 19.55 16.41 8.00
C ASP A 153 18.14 15.88 7.63
N PRO A 154 18.03 14.89 6.72
CA PRO A 154 16.74 14.33 6.31
C PRO A 154 15.89 13.77 7.45
N ILE A 155 16.50 13.20 8.50
CA ILE A 155 15.75 12.68 9.66
C ILE A 155 15.24 13.85 10.50
N GLU A 156 16.10 14.83 10.75
CA GLU A 156 15.74 16.04 11.51
C GLU A 156 14.57 16.79 10.87
N LEU A 157 14.57 16.97 9.54
CA LEU A 157 13.45 17.60 8.84
C LEU A 157 12.11 16.88 9.11
N ARG A 158 12.13 15.54 9.15
CA ARG A 158 10.92 14.74 9.37
C ARG A 158 10.46 14.80 10.82
N ILE A 159 11.39 14.84 11.78
CA ILE A 159 11.09 15.03 13.21
C ILE A 159 10.45 16.40 13.46
N ARG A 160 10.97 17.47 12.83
CA ARG A 160 10.39 18.83 12.94
C ARG A 160 8.94 18.91 12.47
N ASN A 161 8.55 18.00 11.59
CA ASN A 161 7.21 17.92 11.00
C ASN A 161 6.38 16.76 11.54
N GLU A 162 6.77 16.15 12.65
CA GLU A 162 5.96 15.14 13.32
C GLU A 162 4.68 15.79 13.88
N PRO A 163 3.49 15.31 13.49
CA PRO A 163 2.24 15.88 13.97
C PRO A 163 1.87 15.38 15.36
N ALA A 164 1.39 16.28 16.23
CA ALA A 164 0.93 15.93 17.58
C ALA A 164 -0.36 15.08 17.59
N GLN A 165 -1.18 15.19 16.56
CA GLN A 165 -2.42 14.46 16.33
C GLN A 165 -2.63 14.28 14.83
N ASP A 166 -3.56 13.44 14.38
CA ASP A 166 -3.82 13.25 12.96
C ASP A 166 -4.24 14.58 12.29
N PRO A 167 -3.47 15.12 11.34
CA PRO A 167 -3.79 16.40 10.69
C PRO A 167 -5.07 16.38 9.85
N GLU A 168 -5.43 15.24 9.23
CA GLU A 168 -6.64 15.09 8.41
C GLU A 168 -7.89 15.01 9.29
N ARG A 169 -7.82 14.23 10.37
CA ARG A 169 -8.98 13.93 11.22
C ARG A 169 -9.12 14.84 12.43
N GLY A 170 -8.05 15.52 12.83
CA GLY A 170 -8.01 16.33 14.04
C GLY A 170 -8.16 15.54 15.34
N VAL A 171 -7.76 14.26 15.36
CA VAL A 171 -7.87 13.38 16.53
C VAL A 171 -6.52 12.81 16.95
N PRO A 172 -6.31 12.52 18.25
CA PRO A 172 -5.09 11.88 18.71
C PRO A 172 -4.84 10.54 18.02
N PHE A 173 -3.58 10.22 17.74
CA PHE A 173 -3.20 8.88 17.33
C PHE A 173 -3.43 7.90 18.50
N SER A 174 -3.91 6.69 18.20
CA SER A 174 -4.00 5.63 19.22
C SER A 174 -2.60 5.26 19.74
N THR A 175 -1.67 5.04 18.81
CA THR A 175 -0.23 4.92 19.06
C THR A 175 0.52 5.46 17.84
N ARG A 176 1.62 6.16 18.07
CA ARG A 176 2.50 6.65 17.00
C ARG A 176 3.92 6.75 17.54
N ASN A 177 4.81 5.92 16.97
CA ASN A 177 6.21 5.82 17.40
C ASN A 177 7.17 6.16 16.24
N LEU A 178 6.74 7.01 15.29
CA LEU A 178 7.51 7.27 14.07
C LEU A 178 8.88 7.87 14.39
N VAL A 179 8.94 8.86 15.30
CA VAL A 179 10.20 9.46 15.76
C VAL A 179 11.13 8.42 16.39
N THR A 180 10.64 7.63 17.35
CA THR A 180 11.42 6.56 17.98
C THR A 180 11.94 5.55 16.95
N CYS A 181 11.11 5.18 15.96
CA CYS A 181 11.53 4.29 14.87
C CYS A 181 12.65 4.91 14.02
N MET A 182 12.58 6.20 13.71
CA MET A 182 13.62 6.90 12.95
C MET A 182 14.92 7.01 13.74
N GLU A 183 14.86 7.40 15.01
CA GLU A 183 16.04 7.51 15.90
C GLU A 183 16.73 6.15 16.08
N GLU A 184 15.96 5.10 16.35
CA GLU A 184 16.51 3.75 16.52
C GLU A 184 17.05 3.19 15.21
N GLY A 185 16.35 3.44 14.09
CA GLY A 185 16.83 3.10 12.75
C GLY A 185 18.16 3.78 12.44
N ALA A 186 18.26 5.09 12.70
CA ALA A 186 19.46 5.88 12.51
C ALA A 186 20.64 5.33 13.33
N ARG A 187 20.40 5.04 14.62
CA ARG A 187 21.40 4.47 15.53
C ARG A 187 21.91 3.12 15.05
N ARG A 188 21.01 2.19 14.69
CA ARG A 188 21.38 0.84 14.25
C ARG A 188 22.05 0.83 12.88
N PHE A 189 21.60 1.68 11.96
CA PHE A 189 22.19 1.82 10.63
C PHE A 189 23.58 2.47 10.69
N GLY A 190 23.80 3.34 11.68
CA GLY A 190 25.00 4.15 11.79
C GLY A 190 24.93 5.43 10.98
N TRP A 191 23.78 6.10 11.01
CA TRP A 191 23.48 7.33 10.27
C TRP A 191 24.46 8.46 10.54
N GLN A 192 25.07 8.50 11.72
CA GLN A 192 26.11 9.48 12.07
C GLN A 192 27.34 9.44 11.16
N ARG A 193 27.53 8.37 10.38
CA ARG A 193 28.59 8.27 9.36
C ARG A 193 28.21 8.90 8.02
N ARG A 194 26.96 9.36 7.85
CA ARG A 194 26.49 9.98 6.61
C ARG A 194 27.29 11.25 6.33
N ASN A 195 27.86 11.35 5.14
CA ASN A 195 28.33 12.61 4.61
C ASN A 195 27.16 13.34 3.94
N PRO A 196 26.81 14.58 4.37
CA PRO A 196 25.68 15.31 3.80
C PRO A 196 25.93 15.78 2.37
N THR A 197 27.20 15.83 1.91
CA THR A 197 27.54 16.25 0.54
C THR A 197 27.36 15.08 -0.43
N PRO A 198 26.48 15.18 -1.45
CA PRO A 198 26.31 14.12 -2.45
C PRO A 198 27.62 13.77 -3.17
N GLY A 199 27.80 12.49 -3.52
CA GLY A 199 28.95 12.04 -4.32
C GLY A 199 30.31 11.96 -3.59
N SER A 200 30.35 12.36 -2.31
CA SER A 200 31.55 12.52 -1.49
C SER A 200 32.09 11.21 -0.90
N THR A 201 31.21 10.26 -0.61
CA THR A 201 31.58 8.99 0.03
C THR A 201 31.77 7.92 -1.03
N ARG A 202 32.96 7.29 -1.05
CA ARG A 202 33.34 6.29 -2.05
C ARG A 202 34.14 5.15 -1.45
N GLU A 203 33.98 3.97 -2.05
CA GLU A 203 34.86 2.82 -1.84
C GLU A 203 35.40 2.37 -3.21
N GLY A 204 36.66 2.71 -3.48
CA GLY A 204 37.25 2.55 -4.81
C GLY A 204 36.45 3.28 -5.88
N ARG A 205 35.81 2.52 -6.79
CA ARG A 205 34.97 3.05 -7.88
C ARG A 205 33.49 3.19 -7.53
N LYS A 206 33.07 2.72 -6.35
CA LYS A 206 31.66 2.73 -5.93
C LYS A 206 31.33 4.00 -5.17
N LEU A 207 30.28 4.70 -5.59
CA LEU A 207 29.64 5.76 -4.82
C LEU A 207 28.75 5.14 -3.75
N ILE A 208 28.86 5.65 -2.52
CA ILE A 208 28.05 5.21 -1.39
C ILE A 208 27.09 6.34 -1.03
N GLY A 209 25.78 6.05 -1.03
CA GLY A 209 24.72 6.97 -0.64
C GLY A 209 23.92 6.40 0.53
N TYR A 210 23.55 7.26 1.47
CA TYR A 210 22.65 6.94 2.57
C TYR A 210 21.33 7.64 2.33
N GLY A 211 20.22 6.90 2.43
CA GLY A 211 18.87 7.44 2.26
C GLY A 211 17.93 6.88 3.31
N MET A 212 16.87 7.63 3.59
CA MET A 212 15.81 7.22 4.50
C MET A 212 14.48 7.80 4.02
N ALA A 213 13.39 7.21 4.47
CA ALA A 213 12.03 7.66 4.19
C ALA A 213 11.12 7.27 5.35
N ALA A 214 10.08 8.05 5.59
CA ALA A 214 9.01 7.68 6.50
C ALA A 214 7.88 6.95 5.77
N ALA A 215 7.01 6.27 6.53
CA ALA A 215 5.81 5.66 6.01
C ALA A 215 4.68 5.69 7.05
N ILE A 216 3.44 5.84 6.58
CA ILE A 216 2.20 5.76 7.35
C ILE A 216 1.16 4.93 6.61
N ARG A 217 0.52 3.98 7.28
CA ARG A 217 -0.61 3.24 6.68
C ARG A 217 -1.82 3.26 7.59
N PRO A 218 -3.04 3.37 7.02
CA PRO A 218 -4.25 3.20 7.80
C PRO A 218 -4.34 1.76 8.31
N ASN A 219 -4.82 1.60 9.54
CA ASN A 219 -5.20 0.31 10.10
C ASN A 219 -6.72 0.18 10.06
N TYR A 220 -7.22 -0.75 9.26
CA TYR A 220 -8.66 -1.02 9.14
C TYR A 220 -9.05 -2.17 10.05
N ILE A 221 -10.08 -1.95 10.86
CA ILE A 221 -10.65 -2.96 11.76
C ILE A 221 -12.11 -3.16 11.37
N GLY A 222 -12.51 -4.43 11.24
CA GLY A 222 -13.87 -4.84 10.92
C GLY A 222 -14.30 -6.03 11.78
N ALA A 223 -15.60 -6.26 11.87
CA ALA A 223 -16.13 -7.43 12.55
C ALA A 223 -15.78 -8.71 11.79
N ALA A 224 -15.49 -9.79 12.52
CA ALA A 224 -15.25 -11.13 11.99
C ALA A 224 -16.01 -12.16 12.83
N THR A 225 -16.32 -13.32 12.25
CA THR A 225 -17.00 -14.42 12.96
C THR A 225 -16.20 -15.71 12.81
N ALA A 226 -16.14 -16.50 13.87
CA ALA A 226 -15.51 -17.80 13.89
C ALA A 226 -16.45 -18.84 14.49
N ARG A 227 -16.36 -20.09 14.00
CA ARG A 227 -17.00 -21.24 14.65
C ARG A 227 -15.92 -22.14 15.23
N VAL A 228 -15.99 -22.39 16.53
CA VAL A 228 -15.11 -23.32 17.23
C VAL A 228 -15.91 -24.55 17.68
N ALA A 229 -15.34 -25.73 17.50
CA ALA A 229 -15.93 -27.00 17.94
C ALA A 229 -14.85 -27.90 18.55
N VAL A 230 -15.25 -28.74 19.50
CA VAL A 230 -14.40 -29.79 20.08
C VAL A 230 -15.02 -31.13 19.71
N ASP A 231 -14.24 -32.05 19.16
CA ASP A 231 -14.70 -33.40 18.88
C ASP A 231 -14.56 -34.36 20.08
N ARG A 232 -15.06 -35.59 19.93
CA ARG A 232 -15.04 -36.61 21.00
C ARG A 232 -13.63 -37.02 21.43
N ASP A 233 -12.63 -36.77 20.59
CA ASP A 233 -11.23 -37.10 20.83
C ASP A 233 -10.49 -35.90 21.47
N GLY A 234 -11.22 -34.83 21.81
CA GLY A 234 -10.69 -33.62 22.43
C GLY A 234 -10.05 -32.64 21.44
N ARG A 235 -10.18 -32.85 20.12
CA ARG A 235 -9.57 -31.98 19.12
C ARG A 235 -10.40 -30.72 18.91
N VAL A 236 -9.76 -29.57 19.08
CA VAL A 236 -10.37 -28.26 18.81
C VAL A 236 -10.22 -27.93 17.32
N THR A 237 -11.32 -27.52 16.69
CA THR A 237 -11.36 -27.04 15.31
C THR A 237 -11.96 -25.64 15.26
N ALA A 238 -11.18 -24.65 14.83
CA ALA A 238 -11.65 -23.31 14.50
C ALA A 238 -11.92 -23.20 12.99
N ARG A 239 -13.04 -22.58 12.62
CA ARG A 239 -13.45 -22.33 11.23
C ARG A 239 -13.76 -20.86 11.05
N LEU A 240 -13.04 -20.23 10.12
CA LEU A 240 -13.18 -18.84 9.71
C LEU A 240 -13.15 -18.78 8.18
N ASP A 241 -13.70 -17.72 7.62
CA ASP A 241 -13.61 -17.40 6.18
C ASP A 241 -12.35 -16.60 5.82
N MET A 242 -11.51 -16.30 6.81
CA MET A 242 -10.20 -15.69 6.58
C MET A 242 -9.31 -16.57 5.70
N THR A 243 -8.56 -15.91 4.82
CA THR A 243 -7.57 -16.57 3.97
C THR A 243 -6.17 -16.46 4.57
N ASP A 244 -5.34 -17.47 4.30
CA ASP A 244 -3.90 -17.36 4.48
C ASP A 244 -3.22 -17.34 3.11
N ILE A 245 -2.73 -16.15 2.75
CA ILE A 245 -2.01 -15.93 1.48
C ILE A 245 -0.49 -16.01 1.65
N GLY A 246 -0.03 -16.64 2.74
CA GLY A 246 1.35 -16.63 3.20
C GLY A 246 1.63 -15.56 4.27
N THR A 247 0.58 -15.00 4.89
CA THR A 247 0.68 -14.05 6.00
C THR A 247 0.81 -14.73 7.36
N GLY A 248 0.51 -16.04 7.44
CA GLY A 248 0.55 -16.79 8.70
C GLY A 248 -0.73 -16.67 9.51
N THR A 249 -1.86 -16.36 8.86
CA THR A 249 -3.19 -16.30 9.49
C THR A 249 -3.51 -17.61 10.22
N TYR A 250 -3.18 -18.76 9.63
CA TYR A 250 -3.37 -20.04 10.31
C TYR A 250 -2.53 -20.13 11.58
N THR A 251 -1.26 -19.73 11.51
CA THR A 251 -0.31 -19.83 12.64
C THR A 251 -0.72 -18.99 13.83
N ILE A 252 -1.26 -17.79 13.63
CA ILE A 252 -1.67 -16.91 14.75
C ILE A 252 -3.02 -17.29 15.36
N LEU A 253 -3.78 -18.18 14.71
CA LEU A 253 -5.10 -18.64 15.15
C LEU A 253 -5.09 -20.07 15.70
N THR A 254 -3.95 -20.77 15.62
CA THR A 254 -3.72 -22.11 16.17
C THR A 254 -2.87 -22.03 17.42
#